data_AF-A0AAW5KEC0-F1
#
_entry.id   AF-A0AAW5KEC0-F1
#
_cell.length_a   1.000
_cell.length_b   1.000
_cell.length_c   1.000
_cell.angle_alpha   90.00
_cell.angle_beta   90.00
_cell.angle_gamma   90.00
#
_symmetry.space_group_name_H-M   'P 1'
#
loop_
_entity.id
_entity.type
_entity.pdbx_description
1 polymer ?
#
loop_
_entity_poly.entity_id
_entity_poly.type
_entity_poly.pdbx_seq_one_letter_code
_entity_poly.pdbx_strand_id
1 'polypeptide(L)' 'MKIRIREGGVRLHLPIPNRLAFSGLSARVFARAAKDRGVELTAAQILTFFQAIRRYRKAHPGFTLVEVRTKDGGAVEIKL' A
#
# COMPACT_ATOMS: atom_id res chain seq x y z
N MET A 1 -5.29 -0.96 -6.30
CA MET A 1 -3.90 -1.16 -5.92
C MET A 1 -3.35 -2.34 -6.69
N LYS A 2 -2.11 -2.23 -7.17
CA LYS A 2 -1.37 -3.25 -7.89
C LYS A 2 0.02 -3.29 -7.29
N ILE A 3 0.44 -4.46 -6.83
CA ILE A 3 1.82 -4.70 -6.40
C ILE A 3 2.50 -5.48 -7.53
N ARG A 4 3.65 -4.99 -7.97
CA ARG A 4 4.50 -5.65 -8.96
C ARG A 4 5.85 -5.92 -8.32
N ILE A 5 6.29 -7.16 -8.35
CA ILE A 5 7.60 -7.58 -7.87
C ILE A 5 8.33 -8.24 -9.02
N ARG A 6 9.58 -7.83 -9.23
CA ARG A 6 10.51 -8.43 -10.18
C ARG A 6 11.82 -8.68 -9.46
N GLU A 7 12.24 -9.92 -9.29
CA GLU A 7 13.48 -10.23 -8.59
C GLU A 7 13.96 -11.62 -9.00
N GLY A 8 15.24 -11.78 -9.36
CA GLY A 8 15.84 -13.10 -9.61
C GLY A 8 15.09 -14.00 -10.59
N GLY A 9 14.43 -13.42 -11.61
CA GLY A 9 13.60 -14.16 -12.57
C GLY A 9 12.13 -14.36 -12.15
N VAL A 10 11.78 -14.09 -10.89
CA VAL A 10 10.40 -14.09 -10.40
C VAL A 10 9.69 -12.82 -10.84
N ARG A 11 8.49 -12.96 -11.42
CA ARG A 11 7.58 -11.85 -11.73
C ARG A 11 6.24 -12.08 -11.05
N LEU A 12 5.95 -11.32 -10.01
CA LEU A 12 4.67 -11.38 -9.30
C LEU A 12 3.84 -10.13 -9.59
N HIS A 13 2.56 -10.33 -9.89
CA HIS A 13 1.58 -9.26 -10.03
C HIS A 13 0.36 -9.55 -9.16
N LEU A 14 0.20 -8.76 -8.10
CA LEU A 14 -0.92 -8.90 -7.16
C LEU A 14 -1.87 -7.71 -7.34
N PRO A 15 -3.00 -7.88 -8.05
CA PRO A 15 -4.07 -6.91 -8.03
C PRO A 15 -4.78 -6.99 -6.67
N ILE A 16 -4.72 -5.91 -5.88
CA ILE A 16 -5.45 -5.81 -4.62
C ILE A 16 -6.62 -4.85 -4.81
N PRO A 17 -7.87 -5.35 -4.73
CA PRO A 17 -9.05 -4.52 -4.80
C PRO A 17 -9.02 -3.39 -3.77
N ASN A 18 -9.29 -2.15 -4.20
CA ASN A 18 -9.26 -0.99 -3.32
C ASN A 18 -10.29 -1.07 -2.18
N ARG A 19 -11.38 -1.81 -2.36
CA ARG A 19 -12.35 -2.06 -1.28
C ARG A 19 -11.77 -2.95 -0.19
N LEU A 20 -10.90 -3.90 -0.54
CA LEU A 20 -10.24 -4.77 0.44
C LEU A 20 -9.12 -4.02 1.17
N ALA A 21 -8.27 -3.32 0.41
CA ALA A 21 -7.11 -2.59 0.94
C ALA A 21 -7.47 -1.39 1.83
N PHE A 22 -8.62 -0.75 1.56
CA PHE A 22 -9.05 0.48 2.21
C PHE A 22 -10.43 0.32 2.88
N SER A 23 -10.57 -0.72 3.70
CA SER A 23 -11.76 -1.05 4.48
C SER A 23 -11.57 -0.81 5.97
N GLY A 24 -12.66 -0.82 6.74
CA GLY A 24 -12.58 -0.82 8.21
C GLY A 24 -11.82 -2.02 8.78
N LEU A 25 -11.96 -3.20 8.16
CA LEU A 25 -11.22 -4.40 8.58
C LEU A 25 -9.71 -4.23 8.38
N SER A 26 -9.29 -3.82 7.18
CA SER A 26 -7.86 -3.55 6.92
C SER A 26 -7.32 -2.44 7.82
N ALA A 27 -8.09 -1.38 8.07
CA ALA A 27 -7.68 -0.33 9.00
C ALA A 27 -7.41 -0.86 10.43
N ARG A 28 -8.21 -1.82 10.91
CA ARG A 28 -7.97 -2.48 12.21
C ARG A 28 -6.70 -3.33 12.19
N VAL A 29 -6.49 -4.09 11.12
CA VAL A 29 -5.27 -4.89 10.95
C VAL A 29 -4.03 -3.98 10.90
N PHE A 30 -4.09 -2.88 10.16
CA PHE A 30 -3.01 -1.89 10.11
C PHE A 30 -2.77 -1.23 11.47
N ALA A 31 -3.83 -0.84 12.20
CA ALA A 31 -3.71 -0.26 13.54
C ALA A 31 -2.98 -1.23 14.48
N ARG A 32 -3.33 -2.53 14.40
CA ARG A 32 -2.67 -3.55 15.21
C ARG A 32 -1.20 -3.72 14.82
N ALA A 33 -0.91 -3.86 13.54
CA ALA A 33 0.45 -4.02 13.04
C ALA A 33 1.34 -2.79 13.28
N ALA A 34 0.75 -1.59 13.32
CA ALA A 34 1.43 -0.35 13.72
C ALA A 34 1.75 -0.37 15.22
N LYS A 35 0.77 -0.76 16.05
CA LYS A 35 0.96 -0.90 17.49
C LYS A 35 2.07 -1.88 17.84
N ASP A 36 2.14 -3.02 17.15
CA ASP A 36 3.19 -4.02 17.33
C ASP A 36 4.59 -3.48 16.95
N ARG A 37 4.67 -2.37 16.20
CA ARG A 37 5.91 -1.64 15.88
C ARG A 37 6.11 -0.38 16.74
N GLY A 38 5.35 -0.22 17.82
CA GLY A 38 5.45 0.94 18.72
C GLY A 38 4.79 2.22 18.18
N VAL A 39 3.96 2.11 17.14
CA VAL A 39 3.25 3.25 16.55
C VAL A 39 1.78 3.22 16.95
N GLU A 40 1.35 4.20 17.74
CA GLU A 40 -0.06 4.30 18.15
C GLU A 40 -0.90 5.01 17.09
N LEU A 41 -1.64 4.21 16.30
CA LEU A 41 -2.61 4.69 15.34
C LEU A 41 -3.96 4.02 15.57
N THR A 42 -5.01 4.83 15.67
CA THR A 42 -6.38 4.33 15.72
C THR A 42 -6.86 3.91 14.32
N ALA A 43 -7.79 2.97 14.27
CA ALA A 43 -8.42 2.58 13.00
C ALA A 43 -9.12 3.78 12.31
N ALA A 44 -9.65 4.73 13.08
CA ALA A 44 -10.27 5.95 12.54
C ALA A 44 -9.24 6.85 11.85
N GLN A 45 -8.07 7.08 12.45
CA GLN A 45 -6.97 7.83 11.82
C GLN A 45 -6.50 7.15 10.52
N ILE A 46 -6.40 5.83 10.51
CA ILE A 46 -6.02 5.07 9.32
C ILE A 46 -7.08 5.18 8.22
N LEU A 47 -8.37 5.14 8.56
CA LEU A 47 -9.43 5.36 7.59
C LEU A 47 -9.39 6.77 6.99
N THR A 48 -9.13 7.79 7.81
CA THR A 48 -8.92 9.17 7.33
C THR A 48 -7.74 9.23 6.36
N PHE A 49 -6.63 8.58 6.71
CA PHE A 49 -5.47 8.47 5.82
C PHE A 49 -5.80 7.78 4.50
N PHE A 50 -6.56 6.67 4.53
CA PHE A 50 -7.01 5.98 3.32
C PHE A 50 -7.89 6.86 2.43
N GLN A 51 -8.75 7.71 3.03
CA GLN A 51 -9.53 8.68 2.28
C GLN A 51 -8.64 9.74 1.62
N ALA A 52 -7.66 10.28 2.37
CA ALA A 52 -6.71 11.26 1.85
C ALA A 52 -5.91 10.69 0.66
N ILE A 53 -5.39 9.46 0.80
CA ILE A 53 -4.73 8.72 -0.28
C ILE A 53 -5.65 8.59 -1.51
N ARG A 54 -6.91 8.20 -1.32
CA ARG A 54 -7.85 8.00 -2.43
C ARG A 54 -8.12 9.31 -3.17
N ARG A 55 -8.22 10.44 -2.46
CA ARG A 55 -8.37 11.78 -3.05
C ARG A 55 -7.11 12.18 -3.81
N TYR A 56 -5.94 12.03 -3.20
CA TYR A 56 -4.65 12.36 -3.81
C TYR A 56 -4.45 11.59 -5.12
N ARG A 57 -4.74 10.29 -5.11
CA ARG A 57 -4.66 9.44 -6.31
C ARG A 57 -5.60 9.91 -7.42
N LYS A 58 -6.82 10.35 -7.08
CA LYS A 58 -7.78 10.84 -8.08
C LYS A 58 -7.23 12.08 -8.80
N ALA A 59 -6.50 12.93 -8.08
CA ALA A 59 -5.84 14.11 -8.65
C ALA A 59 -4.52 13.78 -9.39
N HIS A 60 -3.87 12.65 -9.09
CA HIS A 60 -2.58 12.26 -9.66
C HIS A 60 -2.65 10.84 -10.28
N PRO A 61 -3.22 10.71 -11.49
CA PRO A 61 -3.27 9.43 -12.20
C PRO A 61 -1.86 8.91 -12.45
N GLY A 62 -1.58 7.67 -12.02
CA GLY A 62 -0.27 7.05 -12.20
C GLY A 62 0.68 7.14 -11.00
N PHE A 63 0.24 7.76 -9.90
CA PHE A 63 1.02 7.82 -8.66
C PHE A 63 1.50 6.43 -8.19
N THR A 64 2.81 6.33 -7.97
CA THR A 64 3.48 5.16 -7.39
C THR A 64 3.74 5.45 -5.91
N LEU A 65 3.11 4.68 -5.03
CA LEU A 65 3.27 4.84 -3.58
C LEU A 65 4.65 4.36 -3.11
N VAL A 66 5.11 3.25 -3.67
CA VAL A 66 6.40 2.65 -3.33
C VAL A 66 7.08 2.23 -4.61
N GLU A 67 8.31 2.70 -4.80
CA GLU A 67 9.20 2.24 -5.84
C GLU A 67 10.55 1.93 -5.20
N VAL A 68 10.88 0.64 -5.14
CA VAL A 68 12.18 0.17 -4.66
C VAL A 68 12.87 -0.53 -5.83
N ARG A 69 14.11 -0.16 -6.10
CA ARG A 69 14.97 -0.83 -7.09
C ARG A 69 16.21 -1.36 -6.39
N THR A 70 16.59 -2.60 -6.67
CA THR A 70 17.82 -3.20 -6.14
C THR A 70 18.95 -3.04 -7.15
N LYS A 71 20.21 -3.12 -6.66
CA LYS A 71 21.41 -3.01 -7.51
C LYS A 71 21.43 -4.07 -8.61
N ASP A 72 20.88 -5.25 -8.33
CA ASP A 72 20.86 -6.41 -9.23
C ASP A 72 19.68 -6.38 -10.22
N GLY A 73 18.99 -5.24 -10.34
CA GLY A 73 17.89 -5.05 -11.28
C GLY A 73 16.52 -5.53 -10.79
N GLY A 74 16.42 -5.91 -9.51
CA GLY A 74 15.15 -6.19 -8.86
C GLY A 74 14.32 -4.92 -8.66
N ALA A 75 12.99 -5.04 -8.66
CA ALA A 75 12.07 -3.93 -8.48
C ALA A 75 10.80 -4.34 -7.74
N VAL A 76 10.39 -3.52 -6.78
CA VAL A 76 9.08 -3.57 -6.12
C VAL A 76 8.35 -2.26 -6.37
N GLU A 77 7.19 -2.35 -7.00
CA GLU A 77 6.34 -1.21 -7.34
C GLU A 77 4.94 -1.41 -6.75
N ILE A 78 4.49 -0.46 -5.92
CA ILE A 78 3.12 -0.41 -5.41
C ILE A 78 2.42 0.81 -6.01
N LYS A 79 1.47 0.56 -6.90
CA LYS A 79 0.58 1.58 -7.47
C LYS A 79 -0.81 1.46 -6.90
N LEU A 80 -1.44 2.58 -6.53
CA LEU A 80 -2.76 2.58 -5.89
C LEU A 80 -3.94 2.61 -6.88
#